data_AF-A0A813J3E3-F1
#
_entry.id   AF-A0A813J3E3-F1
#
_cell.length_a   1.000
_cell.length_b   1.000
_cell.length_c   1.000
_cell.angle_alpha   90.00
_cell.angle_beta   90.00
_cell.angle_gamma   90.00
#
_symmetry.space_group_name_H-M   'P 1'
#
loop_
_entity.id
_entity.type
_entity.pdbx_description
1 polymer ?
#
loop_
_entity_poly.entity_id
_entity_poly.type
_entity_poly.pdbx_seq_one_letter_code
_entity_poly.pdbx_strand_id
1 'polypeptide(L)'
;MRLENQAYLIKQMDEKGGRNGEDQYLTGIQSQIMERDTQEYNGVEKQKVIDRRLRNIEHSKEVTKQIQFKTEQSVPAMSKAEISMNKPLLKLVNRTLKARDANWNSSGGGYGEEE
;
A
#
# COMPACT_ATOMS: atom_id res chain seq x y z
N MET A 1 24.19 34.62 -60.14
CA MET A 1 24.85 34.51 -58.82
C MET A 1 24.15 35.25 -57.67
N ARG A 2 23.96 36.59 -57.68
CA ARG A 2 23.36 37.29 -56.52
C ARG A 2 21.87 36.94 -56.27
N LEU A 3 21.09 36.83 -57.35
CA LEU A 3 19.67 36.45 -57.28
C LEU A 3 19.47 34.96 -56.94
N GLU A 4 20.34 34.09 -57.43
CA GLU A 4 20.33 32.65 -57.10
C GLU A 4 20.67 32.40 -55.62
N ASN A 5 21.65 33.13 -55.07
CA ASN A 5 21.96 33.08 -53.64
C ASN A 5 20.79 33.58 -52.77
N GLN A 6 20.05 34.60 -53.24
CA GLN A 6 18.88 35.10 -52.52
C GLN A 6 17.73 34.09 -52.54
N ALA A 7 17.46 33.45 -53.68
CA ALA A 7 16.47 32.39 -53.79
C ALA A 7 16.81 31.17 -52.92
N TYR A 8 18.10 30.81 -52.86
CA TYR A 8 18.59 29.73 -51.99
C TYR A 8 18.37 30.04 -50.50
N LEU A 9 18.63 31.29 -50.08
CA LEU A 9 18.45 31.70 -48.68
C LEU A 9 16.97 31.67 -48.26
N ILE A 10 16.06 32.13 -49.13
CA ILE A 10 14.61 32.09 -48.89
C ILE A 10 14.14 30.64 -48.74
N LYS A 11 14.56 29.75 -49.64
CA LYS A 11 14.23 28.32 -49.57
C LYS A 11 14.73 27.69 -48.25
N GLN A 12 15.94 28.05 -47.82
CA GLN A 12 16.49 27.55 -46.56
C GLN A 12 15.73 28.08 -45.33
N MET A 13 15.24 29.33 -45.39
CA MET A 13 14.39 29.90 -44.33
C MET A 13 13.02 29.21 -44.26
N ASP A 14 12.40 28.92 -45.40
CA ASP A 14 11.13 28.20 -45.47
C ASP A 14 11.27 26.76 -44.96
N GLU A 15 12.33 26.06 -45.35
CA GLU A 15 12.62 24.71 -44.86
C GLU A 15 12.87 24.68 -43.33
N LYS A 16 13.57 25.68 -42.79
CA LYS A 16 13.76 25.81 -41.33
C LYS A 16 12.46 26.18 -40.62
N GLY A 17 11.65 27.06 -41.21
CA GLY A 17 10.33 27.43 -40.68
C GLY A 17 9.39 26.24 -40.60
N GLY A 18 9.36 25.40 -41.65
CA GLY A 18 8.58 24.17 -41.70
C GLY A 18 8.99 23.16 -40.62
N ARG A 19 10.31 22.94 -40.45
CA ARG A 19 10.84 22.05 -39.39
C ARG A 19 10.48 22.53 -37.99
N ASN A 20 10.59 23.83 -37.73
CA ASN A 20 10.20 24.39 -36.43
C ASN A 20 8.71 24.21 -36.13
N GLY A 21 7.84 24.33 -37.15
CA GLY A 21 6.40 24.07 -37.01
C GLY A 21 6.09 22.61 -36.74
N GLU A 22 6.78 21.70 -37.42
CA GLU A 22 6.68 20.25 -37.19
C GLU A 22 7.17 19.85 -35.79
N ASP A 23 8.31 20.38 -35.34
CA ASP A 23 8.85 20.14 -34.00
C ASP A 23 7.89 20.63 -32.90
N GLN A 24 7.27 21.80 -33.08
CA GLN A 24 6.26 22.32 -32.15
C GLN A 24 5.02 21.43 -32.10
N TYR A 25 4.57 20.94 -33.26
CA TYR A 25 3.42 20.04 -33.35
C TYR A 25 3.71 18.70 -32.67
N LEU A 26 4.87 18.09 -32.92
CA LEU A 26 5.31 16.85 -32.29
C LEU A 26 5.46 17.02 -30.78
N THR A 27 6.03 18.13 -30.32
CA THR A 27 6.14 18.45 -28.89
C THR A 27 4.75 18.59 -28.25
N GLY A 28 3.81 19.21 -28.95
CA GLY A 28 2.41 19.30 -28.51
C GLY A 28 1.75 17.94 -28.34
N ILE A 29 1.93 17.04 -29.30
CA ILE A 29 1.44 15.65 -29.21
C ILE A 29 2.09 14.93 -28.03
N GLN A 30 3.41 15.04 -27.87
CA GLN A 30 4.13 14.39 -26.78
C GLN A 30 3.61 14.86 -25.42
N SER A 31 3.36 16.16 -25.25
CA SER A 31 2.78 16.70 -24.03
C SER A 31 1.40 16.10 -23.72
N GLN A 32 0.55 15.95 -24.75
CA GLN A 32 -0.77 15.35 -24.58
C GLN A 32 -0.70 13.86 -24.21
N ILE A 33 0.24 13.12 -24.80
CA ILE A 33 0.48 11.71 -24.45
C ILE A 33 0.91 11.62 -22.98
N MET A 34 1.92 12.41 -22.57
CA MET A 34 2.40 12.41 -21.19
C MET A 34 1.32 12.78 -20.17
N GLU A 35 0.45 13.72 -20.51
CA GLU A 35 -0.67 14.10 -19.66
C GLU A 35 -1.66 12.94 -19.49
N ARG A 36 -2.01 12.25 -20.58
CA ARG A 36 -2.90 11.08 -20.52
C ARG A 36 -2.28 9.92 -19.75
N ASP A 37 -1.01 9.61 -19.98
CA ASP A 37 -0.29 8.56 -19.27
C ASP A 37 -0.28 8.85 -17.76
N THR A 38 -0.06 10.11 -17.39
CA THR A 38 -0.10 10.55 -15.98
C THR A 38 -1.50 10.37 -15.37
N GLN A 39 -2.56 10.72 -16.12
CA GLN A 39 -3.93 10.53 -15.66
C GLN A 39 -4.28 9.06 -15.49
N GLU A 40 -3.89 8.20 -16.44
CA GLU A 40 -4.12 6.76 -16.39
C GLU A 40 -3.38 6.12 -15.22
N TYR A 41 -2.10 6.43 -15.05
CA TYR A 41 -1.29 5.96 -13.93
C TYR A 41 -1.93 6.31 -12.58
N ASN A 42 -2.34 7.57 -12.41
CA ASN A 42 -3.03 8.02 -11.20
C ASN A 42 -4.37 7.32 -10.98
N GLY A 43 -5.10 7.00 -12.06
CA GLY A 43 -6.32 6.21 -12.00
C GLY A 43 -6.07 4.80 -11.48
N VAL A 44 -5.06 4.12 -12.02
CA VAL A 44 -4.66 2.78 -11.61
C VAL A 44 -4.20 2.74 -10.14
N GLU A 45 -3.38 3.71 -9.71
CA GLU A 45 -2.93 3.77 -8.31
C GLU A 45 -4.09 3.99 -7.34
N LYS A 46 -5.05 4.86 -7.67
CA LYS A 46 -6.28 5.03 -6.88
C LYS A 46 -7.07 3.71 -6.80
N GLN A 47 -7.21 3.01 -7.93
CA GLN A 47 -7.93 1.74 -7.95
C GLN A 47 -7.24 0.67 -7.10
N LYS A 48 -5.90 0.56 -7.15
CA LYS A 48 -5.14 -0.37 -6.29
C LYS A 48 -5.38 -0.14 -4.80
N VAL A 49 -5.48 1.13 -4.38
CA VAL A 49 -5.78 1.48 -2.98
C VAL A 49 -7.19 1.03 -2.59
N ILE A 50 -8.17 1.26 -3.47
CA ILE A 50 -9.57 0.83 -3.26
C ILE A 50 -9.64 -0.71 -3.17
N ASP A 51 -9.02 -1.42 -4.09
CA ASP A 51 -9.03 -2.89 -4.12
C ASP A 51 -8.36 -3.49 -2.88
N ARG A 52 -7.24 -2.91 -2.44
CA ARG A 52 -6.58 -3.30 -1.19
C ARG A 52 -7.51 -3.11 0.00
N ARG A 53 -8.22 -1.97 0.07
CA ARG A 53 -9.18 -1.70 1.13
C ARG A 53 -10.33 -2.70 1.12
N LEU A 54 -10.90 -3.01 -0.04
CA LEU A 54 -11.98 -3.98 -0.18
C LEU A 54 -11.54 -5.38 0.29
N ARG A 55 -10.37 -5.86 -0.16
CA ARG A 55 -9.80 -7.14 0.30
C ARG A 55 -9.59 -7.17 1.80
N ASN A 56 -9.07 -6.09 2.39
CA ASN A 56 -8.86 -6.03 3.85
C ASN A 56 -10.19 -6.07 4.63
N ILE A 57 -11.24 -5.43 4.13
CA ILE A 57 -12.58 -5.48 4.74
C ILE A 57 -13.13 -6.90 4.67
N GLU A 58 -13.02 -7.56 3.52
CA GLU A 58 -13.48 -8.94 3.34
C GLU A 58 -12.72 -9.90 4.25
N HIS A 59 -11.39 -9.78 4.31
CA HIS A 59 -10.57 -10.56 5.21
C HIS A 59 -10.93 -10.31 6.69
N SER A 60 -11.15 -9.06 7.10
CA SER A 60 -11.58 -8.73 8.46
C SER A 60 -12.93 -9.37 8.83
N LYS A 61 -13.89 -9.38 7.90
CA LYS A 61 -15.17 -10.08 8.08
C LYS A 61 -14.96 -11.59 8.25
N GLU A 62 -14.11 -12.19 7.44
CA GLU A 62 -13.81 -13.62 7.49
C GLU A 62 -13.14 -14.01 8.81
N VAL A 63 -12.13 -13.26 9.26
CA VAL A 63 -11.50 -13.46 10.56
C VAL A 63 -12.53 -13.36 11.69
N THR A 64 -13.45 -12.39 11.62
CA THR A 64 -14.50 -12.23 12.63
C THR A 64 -15.42 -13.46 12.68
N LYS A 65 -15.82 -14.00 11.53
CA LYS A 65 -16.61 -15.23 11.45
C LYS A 65 -15.86 -16.42 12.06
N GLN A 66 -14.56 -16.56 11.75
CA GLN A 66 -13.74 -17.63 12.31
C GLN A 66 -13.60 -17.52 13.83
N ILE A 67 -13.44 -16.30 14.36
CA ILE A 67 -13.42 -16.07 15.81
C ILE A 67 -14.75 -16.46 16.44
N GLN A 68 -15.88 -16.04 15.86
CA GLN A 68 -17.21 -16.41 16.36
C GLN A 68 -17.41 -17.93 16.35
N PHE A 69 -17.11 -18.58 15.22
CA PHE A 69 -17.20 -20.03 15.08
C PHE A 69 -16.33 -20.77 16.12
N LYS A 70 -15.07 -20.35 16.30
CA LYS A 70 -14.19 -20.93 17.32
C LYS A 70 -14.68 -20.66 18.74
N THR A 71 -15.29 -19.51 18.99
CA THR A 71 -15.87 -19.16 20.30
C THR A 71 -17.09 -20.03 20.61
N GLU A 72 -17.93 -20.29 19.62
CA GLU A 72 -19.10 -21.17 19.74
C GLU A 72 -18.71 -22.64 19.90
N GLN A 73 -17.67 -23.09 19.20
CA GLN A 73 -17.12 -24.44 19.33
C GLN A 73 -16.26 -24.64 20.58
N SER A 74 -15.74 -23.56 21.15
CA SER A 74 -14.97 -23.61 22.38
C SER A 74 -15.88 -24.04 23.51
N VAL A 75 -15.86 -25.34 23.83
CA VAL A 75 -16.41 -25.85 25.08
C VAL A 75 -15.70 -25.09 26.21
N PRO A 76 -16.42 -24.35 27.07
CA PRO A 76 -15.81 -23.71 28.22
C PRO A 76 -15.11 -24.80 29.04
N ALA A 77 -13.78 -24.75 29.13
CA ALA A 77 -12.98 -25.74 29.85
C ALA A 77 -13.33 -25.81 31.35
N MET A 78 -14.04 -24.80 31.86
CA MET A 78 -14.59 -24.76 33.19
C MET A 78 -16.05 -24.26 33.16
N SER A 79 -16.92 -24.92 33.89
CA SER A 79 -18.26 -24.45 34.23
C SER A 79 -18.20 -23.09 34.93
N LYS A 80 -19.26 -22.28 34.83
CA LYS A 80 -19.35 -20.97 35.53
C LYS A 80 -19.11 -21.10 37.03
N ALA A 81 -19.49 -22.24 37.64
CA ALA A 81 -19.24 -22.54 39.04
C ALA A 81 -17.75 -22.78 39.33
N GLU A 82 -17.07 -23.53 38.47
CA GLU A 82 -15.62 -23.81 38.58
C GLU A 82 -14.80 -22.53 38.37
N ILE A 83 -15.18 -21.68 37.42
CA ILE A 83 -14.57 -20.36 37.23
C ILE A 83 -14.73 -19.49 38.49
N SER A 84 -15.89 -19.52 39.14
CA SER A 84 -16.15 -18.76 40.36
C SER A 84 -15.29 -19.24 41.53
N MET A 85 -15.19 -20.56 41.72
CA MET A 85 -14.36 -21.15 42.77
C MET A 85 -12.86 -20.91 42.52
N ASN A 86 -12.42 -21.00 41.26
CA ASN A 86 -11.01 -20.89 40.89
C ASN A 86 -10.56 -19.44 40.61
N LYS A 87 -11.46 -18.46 40.69
CA LYS A 87 -11.19 -17.04 40.41
C LYS A 87 -10.01 -16.47 41.21
N PRO A 88 -9.82 -16.78 42.51
CA PRO A 88 -8.66 -16.30 43.28
C PRO A 88 -7.35 -16.88 42.77
N LEU A 89 -7.32 -18.18 42.46
CA LEU A 89 -6.14 -18.87 41.91
C LEU A 89 -5.78 -18.33 40.52
N LEU A 90 -6.76 -18.14 39.65
CA LEU A 90 -6.55 -17.55 38.32
C LEU A 90 -5.97 -16.14 38.40
N LYS A 91 -6.42 -15.32 39.37
CA LYS A 91 -5.84 -13.99 39.60
C LYS A 91 -4.40 -14.06 40.09
N LEU A 92 -4.09 -14.99 40.99
CA LEU A 92 -2.74 -15.20 41.50
C LEU A 92 -1.79 -15.61 40.37
N VAL A 93 -2.17 -16.61 39.58
CA VAL A 93 -1.39 -17.10 38.43
C VAL A 93 -1.19 -16.00 37.39
N ASN A 94 -2.23 -15.23 37.04
CA ASN A 94 -2.09 -14.13 36.09
C ASN A 94 -1.13 -13.04 36.59
N ARG A 95 -1.12 -12.78 37.91
CA ARG A 95 -0.20 -11.81 38.50
C ARG A 95 1.25 -12.32 38.47
N THR A 96 1.47 -13.61 38.77
CA THR A 96 2.81 -14.19 38.75
C THR A 96 3.36 -14.32 37.33
N LEU A 97 2.53 -14.68 36.34
CA LEU A 97 2.92 -14.69 34.94
C LEU A 97 3.29 -13.30 34.44
N LYS A 98 2.48 -12.27 34.74
CA LYS A 98 2.83 -10.88 34.39
C LYS A 98 4.13 -10.42 35.03
N ALA A 99 4.37 -10.77 36.30
CA ALA A 99 5.61 -10.44 36.97
C ALA A 99 6.81 -11.15 36.31
N ARG A 100 6.66 -12.43 35.96
CA ARG A 100 7.68 -13.20 35.22
C ARG A 100 7.96 -12.59 33.86
N ASP A 101 6.93 -12.27 33.08
CA ASP A 101 7.08 -11.76 31.71
C ASP A 101 7.69 -10.35 31.71
N ALA A 102 7.32 -9.50 32.68
CA ALA A 102 7.98 -8.22 32.90
C ALA A 102 9.46 -8.39 33.25
N ASN A 103 9.79 -9.39 34.08
CA ASN A 103 11.16 -9.69 34.47
C ASN A 103 11.97 -10.31 33.32
N TRP A 104 11.33 -11.09 32.46
CA TRP A 104 11.92 -11.67 31.25
C TRP A 104 12.27 -10.57 30.24
N ASN A 105 11.35 -9.63 30.03
CA ASN A 105 11.56 -8.48 29.15
C ASN A 105 12.60 -7.48 29.70
N SER A 106 12.74 -7.35 31.03
CA SER A 106 13.75 -6.48 31.65
C SER A 106 15.15 -7.11 31.75
N SER A 107 15.24 -8.44 31.79
CA SER A 107 16.51 -9.17 31.98
C SER A 107 17.25 -9.52 30.68
N GLY A 108 16.88 -8.92 29.54
CA GLY A 108 17.61 -9.09 28.28
C GLY A 108 17.56 -10.52 27.69
N GLY A 109 16.52 -11.30 28.00
CA GLY A 109 16.32 -12.66 27.51
C GLY A 109 15.72 -12.75 26.10
N GLY A 110 15.90 -11.72 25.27
CA GLY A 110 15.52 -11.74 23.85
C GLY A 110 16.70 -12.23 23.02
N TYR A 111 16.82 -13.54 22.83
CA TYR A 111 17.69 -14.06 21.78
C TYR A 111 17.11 -13.69 20.41
N GLY A 112 17.84 -12.87 19.68
CA GLY A 112 18.01 -12.92 18.23
C GLY A 112 16.78 -12.72 17.35
N GLU A 113 16.49 -11.46 16.99
CA GLU A 113 16.28 -11.16 15.58
C GLU A 113 17.67 -10.96 14.96
N GLU A 114 18.27 -12.06 14.47
CA GLU A 114 19.21 -12.00 13.37
C GLU A 114 18.50 -12.57 12.13
N GLU A 115 18.55 -11.74 11.08
CA GLU A 115 17.98 -11.85 9.71
C GLU A 115 16.53 -11.44 9.47
#